data_AF-A0A2E2E171-F1
#
_entry.id   AF-A0A2E2E171-F1
#
_cell.length_a   1.000
_cell.length_b   1.000
_cell.length_c   1.000
_cell.angle_alpha   90.00
_cell.angle_beta   90.00
_cell.angle_gamma   90.00
#
_symmetry.space_group_name_H-M   'P 1'
#
loop_
_entity.id
_entity.type
_entity.pdbx_description
1 polymer ?
#
loop_
_entity_poly.entity_id
_entity_poly.type
_entity_poly.pdbx_seq_one_letter_code
_entity_poly.pdbx_strand_id
1 'polypeptide(L)'
;MQLDLRVKRPALQIDLSILPNIRSLHHACARAAEMSGSYDKVVAIDTGVDAPTWARIKQGDAGIKGDFLDRLMDATGTDLPLLWLAYSRGYDPTSLRKRESELEGRLRQEREKREAAEAELATIKSFLRDTRAA
;
A
#
# COMPACT_ATOMS: atom_id res chain seq x y z
N MET A 1 -21.12 16.78 -1.38
CA MET A 1 -20.14 15.70 -1.19
C MET A 1 -20.01 14.98 -2.53
N GLN A 2 -18.96 15.26 -3.30
CA GLN A 2 -18.74 14.60 -4.59
C GLN A 2 -18.15 13.22 -4.30
N LEU A 3 -18.82 12.14 -4.73
CA LEU A 3 -18.26 10.80 -4.57
C LEU A 3 -17.03 10.69 -5.48
N ASP A 4 -15.88 10.45 -4.85
CA ASP A 4 -14.63 10.20 -5.55
C ASP A 4 -14.66 8.79 -6.12
N LEU A 5 -15.08 8.65 -7.38
CA LEU A 5 -15.25 7.37 -8.08
C LEU A 5 -13.91 6.77 -8.54
N ARG A 6 -12.84 6.92 -7.75
CA ARG A 6 -11.53 6.36 -8.05
C ARG A 6 -11.59 4.84 -8.04
N VAL A 7 -11.04 4.23 -9.10
CA VAL A 7 -10.81 2.80 -9.14
C VAL A 7 -9.66 2.49 -8.17
N LYS A 8 -9.98 1.80 -7.07
CA LYS A 8 -8.97 1.31 -6.13
C LYS A 8 -8.83 -0.19 -6.25
N ARG A 9 -7.69 -0.65 -6.76
CA ARG A 9 -7.40 -2.07 -6.90
C ARG A 9 -6.88 -2.67 -5.59
N PRO A 10 -7.01 -4.00 -5.41
CA PRO A 10 -6.41 -4.69 -4.28
C PRO A 10 -4.91 -4.45 -4.20
N ALA A 11 -4.38 -4.35 -2.98
CA ALA A 11 -2.96 -4.12 -2.77
C ALA A 11 -2.13 -5.32 -3.28
N LEU A 12 -1.18 -5.03 -4.17
CA LEU A 12 -0.18 -5.97 -4.66
C LEU A 12 1.02 -5.96 -3.71
N GLN A 13 1.50 -7.15 -3.37
CA GLN A 13 2.76 -7.28 -2.66
C GLN A 13 3.93 -7.00 -3.61
N ILE A 14 4.87 -6.20 -3.15
CA ILE A 14 6.03 -5.77 -3.93
C ILE A 14 7.27 -6.40 -3.32
N ASP A 15 8.02 -7.12 -4.13
CA ASP A 15 9.38 -7.53 -3.74
C ASP A 15 10.30 -6.30 -3.81
N LEU A 16 10.82 -5.90 -2.65
CA LEU A 16 11.68 -4.72 -2.53
C LEU A 16 13.05 -4.89 -3.21
N SER A 17 13.43 -6.13 -3.57
CA SER A 17 14.66 -6.41 -4.31
C SER A 17 14.71 -5.73 -5.69
N ILE A 18 13.56 -5.31 -6.23
CA ILE A 18 13.48 -4.64 -7.53
C ILE A 18 13.91 -3.18 -7.50
N LEU A 19 13.88 -2.54 -6.32
CA LEU A 19 14.09 -1.09 -6.18
C LEU A 19 15.44 -0.58 -6.73
N PRO A 20 16.58 -1.28 -6.53
CA PRO A 20 17.87 -0.88 -7.09
C PRO A 20 17.89 -0.86 -8.63
N ASN A 21 17.04 -1.64 -9.30
CA ASN A 21 16.96 -1.70 -10.76
C ASN A 21 16.11 -0.58 -11.37
N ILE A 22 15.38 0.16 -10.54
CA ILE A 22 14.51 1.25 -10.99
C ILE A 22 15.33 2.55 -10.99
N ARG A 23 15.44 3.14 -12.18
CA ARG A 23 16.38 4.24 -12.48
C ARG A 23 15.79 5.63 -12.22
N SER A 24 14.48 5.76 -12.22
CA SER A 24 13.78 7.05 -12.09
C SER A 24 12.36 6.84 -11.59
N LEU A 25 11.71 7.93 -11.15
CA LEU A 25 10.30 7.91 -10.75
C LEU A 25 9.40 7.49 -11.91
N HIS A 26 9.71 7.96 -13.12
CA HIS A 26 8.99 7.59 -14.34
C HIS A 26 9.11 6.09 -14.64
N HIS A 27 10.31 5.53 -14.45
CA HIS A 27 10.52 4.08 -14.55
C HIS A 27 9.73 3.34 -13.45
N ALA A 28 9.68 3.85 -12.22
CA ALA A 28 8.84 3.28 -11.16
C ALA A 28 7.34 3.28 -11.53
N CYS A 29 6.85 4.36 -12.14
CA CYS A 29 5.47 4.47 -12.60
C CYS A 29 5.17 3.47 -13.72
N ALA A 30 6.07 3.32 -14.69
CA ALA A 30 5.93 2.33 -15.75
C ALA A 30 5.91 0.90 -15.18
N ARG A 31 6.81 0.59 -14.24
CA ARG A 31 6.88 -0.74 -13.59
C ARG A 31 5.64 -1.02 -12.75
N ALA A 32 5.07 -0.01 -12.09
CA ALA A 32 3.82 -0.14 -11.36
C ALA A 32 2.66 -0.59 -12.29
N ALA A 33 2.55 0.04 -13.46
CA ALA A 33 1.56 -0.35 -14.47
C ALA A 33 1.80 -1.78 -14.99
N GLU A 34 3.04 -2.14 -15.31
CA GLU A 34 3.42 -3.49 -15.76
C GLU A 34 3.07 -4.57 -14.72
N MET A 35 3.41 -4.35 -13.45
CA MET A 35 3.14 -5.30 -12.36
C MET A 35 1.64 -5.51 -12.12
N SER A 36 0.82 -4.49 -12.38
CA SER A 36 -0.63 -4.59 -12.25
C SER A 36 -1.31 -5.38 -13.37
N GLY A 37 -0.59 -5.70 -14.46
CA GLY A 37 -1.15 -6.32 -15.66
C GLY A 37 -2.15 -5.44 -16.41
N SER A 38 -2.16 -4.12 -16.14
CA SER A 38 -3.10 -3.18 -16.76
C SER A 38 -2.65 -2.75 -18.15
N TYR A 39 -3.61 -2.57 -19.06
CA TYR A 39 -3.35 -1.92 -20.33
C TYR A 39 -3.12 -0.42 -20.15
N ASP A 40 -2.19 0.15 -20.92
CA ASP A 40 -1.85 1.58 -20.89
C ASP A 40 -3.07 2.50 -21.01
N LYS A 41 -4.05 2.13 -21.85
CA LYS A 41 -5.28 2.90 -22.02
C LYS A 41 -6.10 2.95 -20.73
N VAL A 42 -6.17 1.85 -19.99
CA VAL A 42 -6.88 1.77 -18.71
C VAL A 42 -6.17 2.61 -17.66
N VAL A 43 -4.84 2.49 -17.58
CA VAL A 43 -4.03 3.30 -16.65
C VAL A 43 -4.21 4.80 -16.93
N ALA A 44 -4.19 5.22 -18.20
CA ALA A 44 -4.43 6.61 -18.57
C ALA A 44 -5.82 7.09 -18.10
N ILE A 45 -6.87 6.32 -18.36
CA ILE A 45 -8.24 6.63 -17.93
C ILE A 45 -8.34 6.73 -16.40
N ASP A 46 -7.84 5.72 -15.68
CA ASP A 46 -7.95 5.65 -14.21
C ASP A 46 -7.14 6.76 -13.51
N THR A 47 -6.02 7.16 -14.11
CA THR A 47 -5.20 8.27 -13.61
C THR A 47 -5.70 9.65 -14.04
N GLY A 48 -6.68 9.71 -14.96
CA GLY A 48 -7.25 10.95 -15.48
C GLY A 48 -6.32 11.72 -16.43
N VAL A 49 -5.34 11.03 -17.04
CA VAL A 49 -4.48 11.61 -18.08
C VAL A 49 -4.86 11.04 -19.45
N ASP A 50 -4.52 11.74 -20.52
CA ASP A 50 -4.64 11.21 -21.86
C ASP A 50 -3.49 10.22 -22.18
N ALA A 51 -3.75 9.28 -23.10
CA ALA A 51 -2.77 8.26 -23.48
C ALA A 51 -1.42 8.85 -23.97
N PRO A 52 -1.39 9.95 -24.75
CA PRO A 52 -0.13 10.62 -25.11
C PRO A 52 0.66 11.15 -23.92
N THR A 53 0.00 11.67 -22.88
CA THR A 53 0.69 12.11 -21.67
C THR A 53 1.18 10.93 -20.86
N TRP A 54 0.40 9.86 -20.73
CA TRP A 54 0.88 8.62 -20.09
C TRP A 54 2.14 8.07 -20.77
N ALA A 55 2.17 8.01 -22.11
CA ALA A 55 3.35 7.57 -22.86
C ALA A 55 4.59 8.43 -22.56
N ARG A 56 4.44 9.77 -22.56
CA ARG A 56 5.52 10.71 -22.22
C ARG A 56 5.96 10.61 -20.75
N ILE A 57 5.03 10.34 -19.84
CA ILE A 57 5.36 10.07 -18.42
C ILE A 57 6.26 8.84 -18.36
N LYS A 58 5.91 7.72 -19.00
CA LYS A 58 6.77 6.52 -18.98
C LYS A 58 8.19 6.77 -19.51
N GLN A 59 8.32 7.65 -20.50
CA GLN A 59 9.60 8.01 -21.11
C GLN A 59 10.42 9.02 -20.28
N GLY A 60 9.79 9.73 -19.35
CA GLY A 60 10.44 10.81 -18.59
C GLY A 60 10.29 12.20 -19.20
N ASP A 61 9.57 12.33 -20.32
CA ASP A 61 9.40 13.57 -21.07
C ASP A 61 8.26 14.46 -20.54
N ALA A 62 7.38 13.89 -19.70
CA ALA A 62 6.31 14.64 -19.04
C ALA A 62 6.49 14.64 -17.52
N GLY A 63 6.26 15.79 -16.91
CA GLY A 63 6.25 15.95 -15.46
C GLY A 63 5.03 15.28 -14.82
N ILE A 64 5.23 14.71 -13.64
CA ILE A 64 4.18 14.17 -12.78
C ILE A 64 3.58 15.33 -11.97
N LYS A 65 2.26 15.51 -12.02
CA LYS A 65 1.56 16.67 -11.46
C LYS A 65 0.36 16.25 -10.62
N GLY A 66 -0.02 17.11 -9.67
CA GLY A 66 -1.23 16.96 -8.88
C GLY A 66 -1.27 15.64 -8.10
N ASP A 67 -2.42 14.97 -8.14
CA ASP A 67 -2.70 13.71 -7.47
C ASP A 67 -2.40 12.47 -8.34
N PHE A 68 -1.63 12.64 -9.44
CA PHE A 68 -1.36 11.55 -10.39
C PHE A 68 -0.75 10.31 -9.73
N LEU A 69 0.23 10.48 -8.82
CA LEU A 69 0.87 9.34 -8.15
C LEU A 69 -0.14 8.56 -7.31
N ASP A 70 -0.98 9.27 -6.55
CA ASP A 70 -2.01 8.64 -5.72
C ASP A 70 -2.99 7.85 -6.59
N ARG A 71 -3.47 8.46 -7.69
CA ARG A 71 -4.36 7.77 -8.63
C ARG A 71 -3.68 6.59 -9.31
N LEU A 72 -2.40 6.68 -9.64
CA LEU A 72 -1.65 5.59 -10.25
C LEU A 72 -1.52 4.43 -9.27
N MET A 73 -1.16 4.70 -8.02
CA MET A 73 -1.02 3.68 -6.99
C MET A 73 -2.36 3.02 -6.66
N ASP A 74 -3.45 3.80 -6.60
CA ASP A 74 -4.81 3.26 -6.45
C ASP A 74 -5.24 2.41 -7.67
N ALA A 75 -4.99 2.90 -8.89
CA ALA A 75 -5.36 2.23 -10.13
C ALA A 75 -4.56 0.95 -10.40
N THR A 76 -3.30 0.89 -9.94
CA THR A 76 -2.43 -0.27 -10.15
C THR A 76 -2.39 -1.20 -8.93
N GLY A 77 -2.84 -0.72 -7.76
CA GLY A 77 -2.80 -1.45 -6.50
C GLY A 77 -1.38 -1.57 -5.92
N THR A 78 -0.40 -0.82 -6.41
CA THR A 78 1.00 -0.93 -5.98
C THR A 78 1.54 0.41 -5.52
N ASP A 79 2.20 0.40 -4.35
CA ASP A 79 2.87 1.57 -3.77
C ASP A 79 4.31 1.73 -4.33
N LEU A 80 4.65 1.07 -5.44
CA LEU A 80 6.02 1.04 -5.99
C LEU A 80 6.63 2.45 -6.21
N PRO A 81 5.92 3.44 -6.76
CA PRO A 81 6.47 4.78 -6.91
C PRO A 81 6.85 5.41 -5.56
N LEU A 82 6.05 5.19 -4.51
CA LEU A 82 6.32 5.68 -3.16
C LEU A 82 7.53 4.96 -2.53
N LEU A 83 7.60 3.64 -2.65
CA LEU A 83 8.73 2.85 -2.13
C LEU A 83 10.04 3.23 -2.81
N TRP A 84 10.01 3.49 -4.13
CA TRP A 84 11.16 4.00 -4.86
C TRP A 84 11.56 5.42 -4.43
N LEU A 85 10.59 6.30 -4.14
CA LEU A 85 10.89 7.64 -3.63
C LEU A 85 11.58 7.58 -2.26
N ALA A 86 11.16 6.67 -1.38
CA ALA A 86 11.83 6.44 -0.11
C ALA A 86 13.26 5.92 -0.33
N TYR A 87 13.40 4.87 -1.14
CA TYR A 87 14.69 4.25 -1.45
C TYR A 87 15.69 5.24 -2.11
N SER A 88 15.25 6.00 -3.11
CA SER A 88 16.09 6.97 -3.83
C SER A 88 16.59 8.12 -2.96
N ARG A 89 15.94 8.36 -1.82
CA ARG A 89 16.36 9.34 -0.80
C ARG A 89 17.16 8.72 0.35
N GLY A 90 17.48 7.43 0.28
CA GLY A 90 18.25 6.70 1.30
C GLY A 90 17.43 6.29 2.52
N TYR A 91 16.09 6.35 2.47
CA TYR A 91 15.25 5.78 3.51
C TYR A 91 15.05 4.28 3.28
N ASP A 92 14.87 3.54 4.38
CA ASP A 92 14.50 2.14 4.36
C ASP A 92 13.00 1.99 4.03
N PRO A 93 12.62 1.41 2.88
CA PRO A 93 11.22 1.24 2.50
C PRO A 93 10.47 0.25 3.40
N THR A 94 11.15 -0.67 4.10
CA THR A 94 10.52 -1.63 5.02
C THR A 94 9.99 -0.96 6.29
N SER A 95 10.51 0.22 6.60
CA SER A 95 10.10 1.01 7.78
C SER A 95 8.78 1.75 7.57
N LEU A 96 8.33 1.88 6.32
CA LEU A 96 7.08 2.58 5.99
C LEU A 96 5.88 1.74 6.41
N ARG A 97 5.03 2.34 7.25
CA ARG A 97 3.73 1.79 7.61
C ARG A 97 2.64 2.74 7.16
N LYS A 98 1.58 2.18 6.55
CA LYS A 98 0.37 2.97 6.28
C LYS A 98 -0.18 3.48 7.59
N ARG A 99 -0.58 4.75 7.61
CA ARG A 99 -1.28 5.33 8.75
C ARG A 99 -2.61 4.62 8.89
N GLU A 100 -2.85 4.02 10.05
CA GLU A 100 -4.12 3.38 10.34
C GLU A 100 -5.24 4.42 10.29
N SER A 101 -6.32 4.06 9.61
CA SER A 101 -7.58 4.79 9.77
C SER A 101 -8.10 4.63 11.20
N GLU A 102 -8.97 5.53 11.65
CA GLU A 102 -9.58 5.42 12.98
C GLU A 102 -10.27 4.07 13.21
N LEU A 103 -10.85 3.50 12.15
CA LEU A 103 -11.53 2.21 12.18
C LEU A 103 -10.55 1.04 12.30
N GLU A 104 -9.45 1.06 11.55
CA GLU A 104 -8.37 0.06 11.67
C GLU A 104 -7.70 0.14 13.04
N GLY A 105 -7.49 1.36 13.56
CA GLY A 105 -6.94 1.57 14.89
C GLY A 105 -7.86 1.03 16.00
N ARG A 106 -9.17 1.27 15.92
CA ARG A 106 -10.16 0.68 16.83
C ARG A 106 -10.16 -0.84 16.74
N LEU A 107 -10.11 -1.38 15.52
CA LEU A 107 -10.08 -2.82 15.30
C LEU A 107 -8.82 -3.47 15.90
N ARG A 108 -7.66 -2.80 15.84
CA ARG A 108 -6.44 -3.24 16.55
C ARG A 108 -6.62 -3.21 18.06
N GLN A 109 -7.11 -2.10 18.62
CA GLN A 109 -7.32 -1.96 20.06
C GLN A 109 -8.29 -3.02 20.61
N GLU A 110 -9.38 -3.31 19.90
CA GLU A 110 -10.33 -4.33 20.31
C GLU A 110 -9.75 -5.75 20.21
N ARG A 111 -8.88 -6.02 19.22
CA ARG A 111 -8.14 -7.28 19.14
C ARG A 111 -7.14 -7.43 20.29
N GLU A 112 -6.36 -6.39 20.59
CA GLU A 112 -5.40 -6.39 21.70
C GLU A 112 -6.11 -6.60 23.05
N LYS A 113 -7.24 -5.92 23.29
CA LYS A 113 -8.07 -6.13 24.49
C LYS A 113 -8.60 -7.55 24.59
N ARG A 114 -9.07 -8.10 23.46
CA ARG A 114 -9.59 -9.47 23.42
C ARG A 114 -8.50 -10.48 23.71
N GLU A 115 -7.33 -10.34 23.10
CA GLU A 115 -6.17 -11.21 23.35
C GLU A 115 -5.71 -11.15 24.81
N ALA A 116 -5.67 -9.95 25.40
CA ALA A 116 -5.35 -9.78 26.82
C ALA A 116 -6.38 -10.48 27.72
N ALA A 117 -7.68 -10.31 27.46
CA ALA A 117 -8.74 -10.97 28.23
C ALA A 117 -8.72 -12.50 28.07
N GLU A 118 -8.43 -13.00 26.86
CA GLU A 118 -8.27 -14.44 26.61
C GLU A 118 -7.06 -15.02 27.38
N ALA A 119 -5.95 -14.27 27.45
CA ALA A 119 -4.78 -14.66 28.23
C ALA A 119 -5.08 -14.69 29.74
N GLU A 120 -5.77 -13.68 30.28
CA GLU A 120 -6.19 -13.65 31.68
C GLU A 120 -7.12 -14.83 32.03
N LEU A 121 -8.12 -15.10 31.19
CA LEU A 121 -9.00 -16.25 31.37
C LEU A 121 -8.25 -17.58 31.31
N ALA A 122 -7.22 -17.70 30.47
CA ALA A 122 -6.39 -18.90 30.39
C ALA A 122 -5.63 -19.12 31.71
N THR A 123 -5.04 -18.07 32.28
CA THR A 123 -4.36 -18.12 33.59
C THR A 123 -5.31 -18.47 34.73
N ILE A 124 -6.52 -17.88 34.75
CA ILE A 124 -7.53 -18.20 35.77
C ILE A 124 -7.97 -19.67 35.65
N LYS A 125 -8.19 -20.15 34.42
CA LYS A 125 -8.58 -21.54 34.16
C LYS A 125 -7.48 -22.53 34.57
N SER A 126 -6.20 -22.22 34.34
CA SER A 126 -5.11 -23.07 34.78
C SER A 126 -5.03 -23.11 36.31
N PHE A 127 -5.11 -21.96 36.97
CA PHE A 127 -5.10 -21.89 38.44
C PHE A 127 -6.27 -22.67 39.09
N LEU A 128 -7.48 -22.54 38.54
CA LEU A 128 -8.66 -23.29 39.01
C LEU A 128 -8.53 -24.80 38.79
N ARG A 129 -7.84 -25.22 37.72
CA ARG A 129 -7.58 -26.64 37.47
C ARG A 129 -6.62 -27.21 38.51
N ASP A 130 -5.55 -26.48 38.81
CA ASP A 130 -4.51 -26.92 39.74
C ASP A 130 -5.03 -26.98 41.19
N THR A 131 -5.86 -26.01 41.60
CA THR A 131 -6.48 -25.99 42.94
C THR A 131 -7.57 -27.05 43.15
N ARG A 132 -8.23 -27.52 42.09
CA ARG A 132 -9.23 -28.60 42.17
C ARG A 132 -8.59 -30.01 42.18
N ALA A 133 -7.34 -30.12 41.76
CA ALA A 133 -6.58 -31.38 41.75
C ALA A 133 -5.80 -31.64 43.05
N ALA A 134 -5.76 -30.66 43.96
CA ALA A 134 -5.20 -30.75 45.32
C ALA A 134 -6.31 -31.03 46.35
#